data_AF-A0A1U8PB28-F1
#
_entry.id   AF-A0A1U8PB28-F1
#
_cell.length_a   1.000
_cell.length_b   1.000
_cell.length_c   1.000
_cell.angle_alpha   90.00
_cell.angle_beta   90.00
_cell.angle_gamma   90.00
#
_symmetry.space_group_name_H-M   'P 1'
#
loop_
_entity.id
_entity.type
_entity.pdbx_description
1 polymer ?
#
loop_
_entity_poly.entity_id
_entity_poly.type
_entity_poly.pdbx_seq_one_letter_code
_entity_poly.pdbx_strand_id
1 'polypeptide(L)'
;MDLSRRKSKNIKNGPKQKEILPKCLRTGLVCKLDASHLNRGKDSQGEEVIKPYTPTTLDSDVGHFELVIKMYPQGRMLHHFRELCVGDYLAVKGPKGRFSYQSGQVRAFGMIAGGSGITPMFQVARAILENPKDMTNVHLIYANVTYEDILLKEELDSLVAKYPGRFKVHYVLNQEQRSFIGI
;
A
#
# COMPACT_ATOMS: atom_id res chain seq x y z
N MET A 1 30.61 -41.76 8.99
CA MET A 1 29.27 -41.22 9.25
C MET A 1 29.34 -40.40 10.52
N ASP A 2 29.40 -39.07 10.43
CA ASP A 2 29.04 -38.21 11.56
C ASP A 2 28.60 -36.84 11.03
N LEU A 3 27.28 -36.62 11.03
CA LEU A 3 26.63 -35.40 10.58
C LEU A 3 26.28 -34.57 11.82
N SER A 4 27.09 -33.55 12.06
CA SER A 4 26.89 -32.55 13.10
C SER A 4 25.56 -31.81 12.86
N ARG A 5 24.59 -32.04 13.75
CA ARG A 5 23.29 -31.36 13.81
C ARG A 5 23.47 -29.84 13.93
N ARG A 6 23.35 -29.10 12.81
CA ARG A 6 23.07 -27.66 12.82
C ARG A 6 21.63 -27.44 13.30
N LYS A 7 21.46 -27.04 14.56
CA LYS A 7 20.19 -26.51 15.08
C LYS A 7 19.82 -25.25 14.28
N SER A 8 18.85 -25.37 13.38
CA SER A 8 18.21 -24.24 12.73
C SER A 8 17.49 -23.42 13.80
N LYS A 9 18.02 -22.22 14.10
CA LYS A 9 17.35 -21.25 14.97
C LYS A 9 16.16 -20.70 14.20
N ASN A 10 14.97 -21.14 14.60
CA ASN A 10 13.71 -20.64 14.08
C ASN A 10 13.59 -19.16 14.48
N ILE A 11 13.85 -18.25 13.55
CA ILE A 11 13.72 -16.81 13.73
C ILE A 11 12.21 -16.53 13.84
N LYS A 12 11.72 -16.38 15.07
CA LYS A 12 10.37 -15.91 15.33
C LYS A 12 10.25 -14.49 14.75
N ASN A 13 9.47 -14.35 13.69
CA ASN A 13 9.09 -13.06 13.14
C ASN A 13 8.38 -12.25 14.23
N GLY A 14 8.99 -11.16 14.66
CA GLY A 14 8.38 -10.21 15.58
C GLY A 14 7.12 -9.56 14.99
N PRO A 15 6.33 -8.84 15.80
CA PRO A 15 5.11 -8.19 15.33
C PRO A 15 5.41 -7.24 14.16
N LYS A 16 4.70 -7.42 13.05
CA LYS A 16 4.79 -6.54 11.87
C LYS A 16 4.13 -5.22 12.23
N GLN A 17 4.92 -4.18 12.46
CA GLN A 17 4.41 -2.86 12.81
C GLN A 17 3.93 -2.14 11.54
N LYS A 18 2.64 -1.79 11.51
CA LYS A 18 2.05 -0.91 10.48
C LYS A 18 2.28 0.52 10.93
N GLU A 19 2.92 1.32 10.09
CA GLU A 19 3.15 2.72 10.40
C GLU A 19 2.67 3.54 9.20
N ILE A 20 1.70 4.41 9.46
CA ILE A 20 1.32 5.48 8.54
C ILE A 20 2.29 6.60 8.87
N LEU A 21 3.15 6.97 7.92
CA LEU A 21 4.10 8.05 8.17
C LEU A 21 3.32 9.31 8.55
N PRO A 22 3.71 10.02 9.63
CA PRO A 22 2.99 11.19 10.09
C PRO A 22 2.88 12.22 8.97
N LYS A 23 1.72 12.88 8.91
CA LYS A 23 1.39 13.94 7.94
C LYS A 23 2.36 15.11 8.05
N CYS A 24 3.52 15.03 7.39
CA CYS A 24 4.40 16.17 7.22
C CYS A 24 5.43 15.95 6.11
N LEU A 25 4.95 15.76 4.88
CA LEU A 25 5.77 15.94 3.68
C LEU A 25 5.13 17.04 2.83
N ARG A 26 5.38 18.29 3.19
CA ARG A 26 5.08 19.45 2.33
C ARG A 26 6.19 19.58 1.29
N THR A 27 6.18 18.69 0.31
CA THR A 27 6.82 18.95 -0.98
C THR A 27 5.72 19.35 -1.95
N GLY A 28 5.94 20.39 -2.76
CA GLY A 28 5.03 20.85 -3.82
C GLY A 28 4.88 19.89 -4.99
N LEU A 29 4.80 18.58 -4.72
CA LEU A 29 4.57 17.53 -5.68
C LEU A 29 3.08 17.25 -5.71
N VAL A 30 2.48 17.50 -6.87
CA VAL A 30 1.12 17.04 -7.19
C VAL A 30 1.21 15.52 -7.41
N CYS A 31 0.54 14.75 -6.56
CA CYS A 31 0.30 13.34 -6.85
C CYS A 31 -0.52 13.26 -8.12
N LYS A 32 -0.07 12.45 -9.08
CA LYS A 32 -0.83 12.13 -10.28
C LYS A 32 -1.39 10.73 -10.12
N LEU A 33 -2.67 10.56 -10.43
CA LEU A 33 -3.33 9.25 -10.42
C LEU A 33 -2.50 8.20 -11.17
N ASP A 34 -2.46 6.98 -10.63
CA ASP A 34 -1.81 5.79 -11.20
C ASP A 34 -0.28 5.84 -11.27
N ALA A 35 0.33 6.79 -10.55
CA ALA A 35 1.76 6.95 -10.55
C ALA A 35 2.42 6.63 -9.20
N SER A 36 3.50 5.87 -9.28
CA SER A 36 4.41 5.67 -8.15
C SER A 36 5.42 6.81 -8.05
N HIS A 37 5.83 7.09 -6.82
CA HIS A 37 6.91 7.99 -6.47
C HIS A 37 8.15 7.19 -6.11
N LEU A 38 9.29 7.50 -6.74
CA LEU A 38 10.59 6.98 -6.33
C LEU A 38 11.07 7.78 -5.13
N ASN A 39 11.14 7.12 -3.98
CA ASN A 39 11.66 7.69 -2.75
C ASN A 39 13.11 7.25 -2.60
N ARG A 40 13.98 8.22 -2.31
CA ARG A 40 15.42 8.02 -2.08
C ARG A 40 15.71 8.09 -0.59
N GLY A 41 16.42 7.09 -0.07
CA GLY A 41 16.86 7.00 1.31
C GLY A 41 18.24 6.36 1.43
N LYS A 42 18.67 6.08 2.67
CA LYS A 42 19.91 5.36 2.98
C LYS A 42 19.63 4.15 3.85
N ASP A 43 20.34 3.05 3.63
CA ASP A 43 20.28 1.89 4.53
C ASP A 43 21.24 2.02 5.72
N SER A 44 21.28 1.00 6.57
CA SER A 44 22.14 0.95 7.76
C SER A 44 23.64 0.97 7.46
N GLN A 45 24.05 0.76 6.21
CA GLN A 45 25.45 0.85 5.77
C GLN A 45 25.76 2.21 5.12
N GLY A 46 24.77 3.11 5.03
CA GLY A 46 24.88 4.40 4.37
C GLY A 46 24.70 4.34 2.86
N GLU A 47 24.41 3.18 2.29
CA GLU A 47 24.23 2.97 0.87
C GLU A 47 22.90 3.54 0.39
N GLU A 48 22.90 4.14 -0.81
CA GLU A 48 21.70 4.74 -1.37
C GLU A 48 20.67 3.66 -1.75
N VAL A 49 19.43 3.84 -1.29
CA VAL A 49 18.31 2.96 -1.61
C VAL A 49 17.22 3.80 -2.28
N ILE A 50 16.78 3.37 -3.45
CA ILE A 50 15.64 3.96 -4.14
C ILE A 50 14.53 2.91 -4.22
N LYS A 51 13.32 3.26 -3.75
CA LYS A 51 12.15 2.38 -3.83
C LYS A 51 10.92 3.12 -4.34
N PRO A 52 10.12 2.50 -5.23
CA PRO A 52 8.84 3.05 -5.62
C PRO A 52 7.81 2.85 -4.51
N TYR A 53 7.01 3.90 -4.24
CA TYR A 53 5.83 3.86 -3.38
C TYR A 53 4.69 4.57 -4.08
N THR A 54 3.50 3.98 -4.06
CA THR A 54 2.29 4.63 -4.59
C THR A 54 1.58 5.35 -3.46
N PRO A 55 1.36 6.67 -3.58
CA PRO A 55 0.56 7.41 -2.62
C PRO A 55 -0.88 6.91 -2.56
N THR A 56 -1.48 6.99 -1.38
CA THR A 56 -2.90 6.67 -1.16
C THR A 56 -3.82 7.88 -1.35
N THR A 57 -3.22 9.06 -1.50
CA THR A 57 -3.87 10.32 -1.84
C THR A 57 -4.12 10.46 -3.34
N LEU A 58 -5.14 11.25 -3.67
CA LEU A 58 -5.50 11.62 -5.04
C LEU A 58 -5.02 13.04 -5.37
N ASP A 59 -5.11 13.42 -6.64
CA ASP A 59 -4.85 14.78 -7.13
C ASP A 59 -5.75 15.84 -6.43
N SER A 60 -6.89 15.43 -5.87
CA SER A 60 -7.80 16.28 -5.08
C SER A 60 -7.28 16.59 -3.68
N ASP A 61 -6.34 15.81 -3.15
CA ASP A 61 -5.77 15.97 -1.81
C ASP A 61 -4.60 16.96 -1.88
N VAL A 62 -4.91 18.26 -1.77
CA VAL A 62 -3.92 19.33 -2.00
C VAL A 62 -2.99 19.53 -0.79
N GLY A 63 -1.70 19.74 -1.07
CA GLY A 63 -0.71 20.22 -0.09
C GLY A 63 -0.03 19.14 0.75
N HIS A 64 -0.39 17.88 0.58
CA HIS A 64 0.28 16.73 1.19
C HIS A 64 0.02 15.47 0.37
N PHE A 65 0.83 14.43 0.61
CA PHE A 65 0.53 13.08 0.16
C PHE A 65 0.80 12.09 1.28
N GLU A 66 0.09 10.97 1.26
CA GLU A 66 0.23 9.92 2.26
C GLU A 66 0.83 8.67 1.64
N LEU A 67 1.79 8.06 2.35
CA LEU A 67 2.39 6.79 1.99
C LEU A 67 2.08 5.77 3.07
N VAL A 68 1.47 4.65 2.68
CA VAL A 68 1.31 3.48 3.54
C VAL A 68 2.47 2.54 3.29
N ILE A 69 3.33 2.39 4.29
CA ILE A 69 4.55 1.58 4.18
C ILE A 69 4.47 0.43 5.18
N LYS A 70 4.51 -0.79 4.64
CA LYS A 70 4.63 -1.98 5.47
C LYS A 70 6.10 -2.20 5.83
N MET A 71 6.40 -2.11 7.13
CA MET A 71 7.76 -2.28 7.62
C MET A 71 8.12 -3.77 7.75
N TYR A 72 9.24 -4.16 7.16
CA TYR A 72 9.81 -5.50 7.27
C TYR A 72 11.16 -5.42 7.97
N PRO A 73 11.45 -6.28 8.97
CA PRO A 73 12.68 -6.19 9.76
C PRO A 73 13.98 -6.18 8.96
N GLN A 74 14.00 -6.81 7.78
CA GLN A 74 15.16 -6.87 6.88
C GLN A 74 15.10 -5.87 5.70
N GLY A 75 14.15 -4.94 5.70
CA GLY A 75 14.00 -3.97 4.62
C GLY A 75 15.11 -2.93 4.63
N ARG A 76 15.88 -2.80 3.54
CA ARG A 76 16.95 -1.78 3.44
C ARG A 76 16.45 -0.34 3.62
N MET A 77 15.25 -0.05 3.10
CA MET A 77 14.61 1.27 3.23
C MET A 77 14.00 1.51 4.62
N LEU A 78 13.83 0.45 5.43
CA LEU A 78 13.27 0.58 6.78
C LEU A 78 14.13 1.48 7.66
N HIS A 79 15.46 1.36 7.54
CA HIS A 79 16.40 2.16 8.31
C HIS A 79 16.14 3.64 8.10
N HIS A 80 16.05 4.07 6.84
CA HIS A 80 15.76 5.45 6.49
C HIS A 80 14.46 5.95 7.12
N PHE A 81 13.36 5.19 6.96
CA PHE A 81 12.06 5.61 7.49
C PHE A 81 12.00 5.66 9.02
N ARG A 82 12.79 4.84 9.71
CA ARG A 82 12.88 4.87 11.18
C ARG A 82 13.63 6.07 11.73
N GLU A 83 14.57 6.61 10.97
CA GLU A 83 15.36 7.78 11.37
C GLU A 83 14.66 9.10 11.03
N LEU A 84 13.69 9.07 10.12
CA LEU A 84 12.94 10.27 9.73
C LEU A 84 12.06 10.77 10.87
N CYS A 85 12.29 12.01 11.26
CA CYS A 85 11.48 12.74 12.20
C CYS A 85 10.51 13.70 11.48
N VAL A 86 9.47 14.11 12.19
CA VAL A 86 8.60 15.19 11.70
C VAL A 86 9.42 16.46 11.53
N GLY A 87 9.40 17.04 10.32
CA GLY A 87 10.21 18.19 9.95
C GLY A 87 11.37 17.84 9.00
N ASP A 88 11.72 16.56 8.90
CA ASP A 88 12.73 16.11 7.95
C ASP A 88 12.22 16.10 6.50
N TYR A 89 13.16 16.10 5.57
CA TYR A 89 12.89 16.11 4.15
C TYR A 89 13.16 14.73 3.54
N LEU A 90 12.19 14.22 2.77
CA LEU A 90 12.35 13.01 1.95
C LEU A 90 12.51 13.40 0.49
N ALA A 91 13.57 12.90 -0.16
CA ALA A 91 13.78 13.14 -1.58
C ALA A 91 12.88 12.23 -2.42
N VAL A 92 11.98 12.84 -3.19
CA VAL A 92 10.98 12.15 -4.00
C VAL A 92 11.12 12.52 -5.47
N LYS A 93 11.06 11.52 -6.36
CA LYS A 93 11.08 11.68 -7.81
C LYS A 93 9.88 10.97 -8.45
N GLY A 94 9.11 11.69 -9.26
CA GLY A 94 7.94 11.14 -9.94
C GLY A 94 7.09 12.26 -10.53
N PRO A 95 5.86 11.95 -11.01
CA PRO A 95 5.24 10.63 -11.07
C PRO A 95 5.93 9.64 -12.04
N LYS A 96 6.01 8.36 -11.68
CA LYS A 96 6.41 7.25 -12.57
C LYS A 96 5.31 6.19 -12.64
N GLY A 97 4.75 6.00 -13.82
CA GLY A 97 3.75 4.98 -14.12
C GLY A 97 3.50 4.94 -15.62
N ARG A 98 3.14 3.77 -16.16
CA ARG A 98 2.70 3.63 -17.57
C ARG A 98 1.18 3.47 -17.69
N PHE A 99 0.52 3.19 -16.57
CA PHE A 99 -0.93 3.05 -16.52
C PHE A 99 -1.55 4.42 -16.29
N SER A 100 -2.61 4.72 -17.03
CA SER A 100 -3.43 5.91 -16.86
C SER A 100 -4.86 5.47 -17.07
N TYR A 101 -5.65 5.49 -16.02
CA TYR A 101 -7.07 5.21 -16.10
C TYR A 101 -7.81 6.40 -16.72
N GLN A 102 -8.78 6.12 -17.60
CA GLN A 102 -9.72 7.11 -18.11
C GLN A 102 -11.15 6.72 -17.74
N SER A 103 -11.92 7.71 -17.30
CA SER A 103 -13.27 7.50 -16.83
C SER A 103 -14.17 6.94 -17.94
N GLY A 104 -14.94 5.90 -17.62
CA GLY A 104 -15.84 5.25 -18.57
C GLY A 104 -15.16 4.41 -19.65
N GLN A 105 -13.84 4.18 -19.57
CA GLN A 105 -13.11 3.35 -20.52
C GLN A 105 -13.56 1.88 -20.47
N VAL A 106 -14.05 1.41 -19.32
CA VAL A 106 -14.49 0.01 -19.11
C VAL A 106 -15.77 -0.07 -18.29
N ARG A 107 -16.58 -1.11 -18.52
CA ARG A 107 -17.81 -1.37 -17.73
C ARG A 107 -17.52 -1.81 -16.29
N ALA A 108 -16.44 -2.56 -16.11
CA ALA A 108 -16.04 -3.15 -14.84
C ALA A 108 -14.52 -3.26 -14.78
N PHE A 109 -13.96 -3.08 -13.59
CA PHE A 109 -12.54 -3.07 -13.29
C PHE A 109 -12.26 -4.14 -12.24
N GLY A 110 -11.55 -5.20 -12.64
CA GLY A 110 -11.14 -6.30 -11.75
C GLY A 110 -9.72 -6.07 -11.25
N MET A 111 -9.52 -6.16 -9.94
CA MET A 111 -8.24 -5.91 -9.28
C MET A 111 -7.85 -7.11 -8.42
N ILE A 112 -6.57 -7.43 -8.42
CA ILE A 112 -5.99 -8.43 -7.52
C ILE A 112 -4.81 -7.77 -6.81
N ALA A 113 -4.86 -7.74 -5.48
CA ALA A 113 -3.81 -7.18 -4.65
C ALA A 113 -3.30 -8.22 -3.65
N GLY A 114 -2.04 -8.07 -3.25
CA GLY A 114 -1.47 -8.83 -2.15
C GLY A 114 -0.53 -7.97 -1.31
N GLY A 115 -0.67 -8.03 0.02
CA GLY A 115 0.16 -7.24 0.94
C GLY A 115 0.15 -5.74 0.62
N SER A 116 1.32 -5.13 0.43
CA SER A 116 1.47 -3.71 0.09
C SER A 116 1.05 -3.34 -1.33
N GLY A 117 0.78 -4.33 -2.20
CA GLY A 117 0.27 -4.09 -3.56
C GLY A 117 -1.15 -3.50 -3.60
N ILE A 118 -1.78 -3.28 -2.45
CA ILE A 118 -3.09 -2.64 -2.35
C ILE A 118 -3.07 -1.16 -2.68
N THR A 119 -1.96 -0.44 -2.44
CA THR A 119 -1.91 1.02 -2.59
C THR A 119 -2.22 1.52 -4.01
N PRO A 120 -1.67 0.95 -5.11
CA PRO A 120 -2.10 1.35 -6.46
C PRO A 120 -3.56 0.99 -6.75
N MET A 121 -4.05 -0.15 -6.28
CA MET A 121 -5.44 -0.57 -6.49
C MET A 121 -6.41 0.34 -5.73
N PHE A 122 -6.04 0.76 -4.53
CA PHE A 122 -6.81 1.70 -3.72
C PHE A 122 -6.89 3.07 -4.38
N GLN A 123 -5.79 3.55 -4.96
CA GLN A 123 -5.76 4.83 -5.67
C GLN A 123 -6.71 4.82 -6.89
N VAL A 124 -6.66 3.77 -7.72
CA VAL A 124 -7.56 3.57 -8.86
C VAL A 124 -9.01 3.49 -8.39
N ALA A 125 -9.28 2.67 -7.36
CA ALA A 125 -10.63 2.47 -6.84
C ALA A 125 -11.24 3.78 -6.35
N ARG A 126 -10.49 4.58 -5.57
CA ARG A 126 -10.96 5.90 -5.12
C ARG A 126 -11.25 6.82 -6.31
N ALA A 127 -10.36 6.90 -7.29
CA ALA A 127 -10.59 7.76 -8.45
C ALA A 127 -11.83 7.38 -9.28
N ILE A 128 -12.12 6.08 -9.42
CA ILE A 128 -13.34 5.60 -10.09
C ILE A 128 -14.59 5.91 -9.25
N LEU A 129 -14.53 5.64 -7.94
CA LEU A 129 -15.71 5.70 -7.08
C LEU A 129 -16.06 7.12 -6.64
N GLU A 130 -15.06 7.99 -6.45
CA GLU A 130 -15.25 9.39 -6.05
C GLU A 130 -15.61 10.31 -7.23
N ASN A 131 -15.43 9.84 -8.48
CA ASN A 131 -15.88 10.57 -9.67
C ASN A 131 -17.36 10.26 -9.96
N PRO A 132 -18.29 11.22 -9.80
CA PRO A 132 -19.72 10.99 -10.01
C PRO A 132 -20.10 10.74 -11.48
N LYS A 133 -19.21 11.09 -12.43
CA LYS A 133 -19.44 10.83 -13.86
C LYS A 133 -18.99 9.43 -14.29
N ASP A 134 -18.22 8.76 -13.45
CA ASP A 134 -17.76 7.42 -13.71
C ASP A 134 -18.78 6.40 -13.20
N MET A 135 -19.18 5.46 -14.03
CA MET A 135 -20.15 4.40 -13.66
C MET A 135 -19.51 3.00 -13.67
N THR A 136 -18.18 2.91 -13.76
CA THR A 136 -17.45 1.64 -13.74
C THR A 136 -17.66 0.93 -12.40
N ASN A 137 -17.96 -0.37 -12.47
CA ASN A 137 -18.00 -1.26 -11.31
C ASN A 137 -16.59 -1.75 -10.97
N VAL A 138 -16.27 -1.86 -9.69
CA VAL A 138 -14.93 -2.20 -9.21
C VAL A 138 -14.99 -3.43 -8.31
N HIS A 139 -14.20 -4.44 -8.64
CA HIS A 139 -14.10 -5.70 -7.90
C HIS A 139 -12.65 -5.92 -7.48
N LEU A 140 -12.41 -6.11 -6.19
CA LEU A 140 -11.08 -6.33 -5.62
C LEU A 140 -11.02 -7.69 -4.95
N ILE A 141 -10.03 -8.50 -5.33
CA ILE A 141 -9.58 -9.66 -4.56
C ILE A 141 -8.31 -9.24 -3.82
N TYR A 142 -8.33 -9.28 -2.49
CA TYR A 142 -7.20 -8.88 -1.66
C TYR A 142 -6.69 -10.01 -0.79
N ALA A 143 -5.49 -10.50 -1.12
CA ALA A 143 -4.88 -11.66 -0.48
C ALA A 143 -3.77 -11.29 0.52
N ASN A 144 -3.88 -11.79 1.76
CA ASN A 144 -2.91 -11.55 2.83
C ASN A 144 -2.61 -12.85 3.59
N VAL A 145 -1.51 -12.87 4.36
CA VAL A 145 -1.16 -14.06 5.15
C VAL A 145 -2.07 -14.16 6.38
N THR A 146 -2.17 -13.10 7.17
CA THR A 146 -3.03 -13.03 8.36
C THR A 146 -4.01 -11.86 8.27
N TYR A 147 -5.02 -11.84 9.15
CA TYR A 147 -5.97 -10.73 9.23
C TYR A 147 -5.27 -9.40 9.56
N GLU A 148 -4.29 -9.45 10.46
CA GLU A 148 -3.49 -8.29 10.86
C GLU A 148 -2.61 -7.81 9.73
N ASP A 149 -2.40 -8.58 8.65
CA ASP A 149 -1.62 -8.15 7.50
C ASP A 149 -2.42 -7.30 6.50
N ILE A 150 -3.76 -7.22 6.62
CA ILE A 150 -4.63 -6.46 5.73
C ILE A 150 -4.38 -4.96 5.94
N LEU A 151 -3.88 -4.27 4.91
CA LEU A 151 -3.67 -2.82 4.94
C LEU A 151 -4.93 -2.12 4.42
N LEU A 152 -5.20 -0.91 4.93
CA LEU A 152 -6.33 -0.07 4.51
C LEU A 152 -7.71 -0.73 4.67
N LYS A 153 -7.86 -1.64 5.66
CA LYS A 153 -9.10 -2.41 5.85
C LYS A 153 -10.30 -1.49 6.09
N GLU A 154 -10.15 -0.53 7.00
CA GLU A 154 -11.23 0.37 7.41
C GLU A 154 -11.64 1.29 6.26
N GLU A 155 -10.68 1.76 5.47
CA GLU A 155 -10.88 2.59 4.30
C GLU A 155 -11.56 1.81 3.17
N LEU A 156 -11.14 0.57 2.92
CA LEU A 156 -11.79 -0.32 1.95
C LEU A 156 -13.22 -0.64 2.36
N ASP A 157 -13.45 -0.99 3.62
CA ASP A 157 -14.79 -1.30 4.14
C ASP A 157 -15.69 -0.05 4.10
N SER A 158 -15.14 1.13 4.34
CA SER A 158 -15.85 2.42 4.19
C SER A 158 -16.25 2.69 2.74
N LEU A 159 -15.37 2.39 1.76
CA LEU A 159 -15.72 2.49 0.34
C LEU A 159 -16.81 1.50 -0.05
N VAL A 160 -16.78 0.27 0.48
CA VAL A 160 -17.85 -0.73 0.24
C VAL A 160 -19.18 -0.23 0.80
N ALA A 161 -19.19 0.29 2.02
CA ALA A 161 -20.39 0.85 2.65
C ALA A 161 -20.94 2.07 1.90
N LYS A 162 -20.06 2.93 1.38
CA LYS A 162 -20.44 4.12 0.62
C LYS A 162 -20.94 3.80 -0.79
N TYR A 163 -20.45 2.72 -1.40
CA TYR A 163 -20.76 2.34 -2.78
C TYR A 163 -21.19 0.86 -2.92
N PRO A 164 -22.24 0.39 -2.22
CA PRO A 164 -22.55 -1.04 -2.03
C PRO A 164 -22.93 -1.81 -3.30
N GLY A 165 -23.31 -1.11 -4.38
CA GLY A 165 -23.59 -1.72 -5.69
C GLY A 165 -22.41 -1.67 -6.67
N ARG A 166 -21.41 -0.83 -6.40
CA ARG A 166 -20.33 -0.51 -7.34
C ARG A 166 -18.97 -1.00 -6.89
N PHE A 167 -18.73 -1.16 -5.60
CA PHE A 167 -17.46 -1.65 -5.08
C PHE A 167 -17.66 -2.92 -4.27
N LYS A 168 -16.92 -3.97 -4.63
CA LYS A 168 -16.90 -5.24 -3.90
C LYS A 168 -15.47 -5.64 -3.58
N VAL A 169 -15.23 -6.06 -2.34
CA VAL A 169 -13.93 -6.54 -1.87
C VAL A 169 -14.08 -7.95 -1.34
N HIS A 170 -13.22 -8.85 -1.82
CA HIS A 170 -13.10 -10.23 -1.34
C HIS A 170 -11.74 -10.39 -0.67
N TYR A 171 -11.74 -10.62 0.63
CA TYR A 171 -10.53 -10.82 1.42
C TYR A 171 -10.16 -12.31 1.45
N VAL A 172 -8.93 -12.63 1.06
CA VAL A 172 -8.40 -14.00 1.06
C VAL A 172 -7.26 -14.08 2.06
N LEU A 173 -7.34 -15.01 3.02
CA LEU A 173 -6.31 -15.22 4.04
C LEU A 173 -5.68 -16.60 3.89
N ASN A 174 -4.34 -16.66 3.98
CA ASN A 174 -3.61 -17.94 3.93
C ASN A 174 -3.56 -18.66 5.29
N GLN A 175 -3.55 -17.91 6.41
CA GLN A 175 -3.67 -18.44 7.76
C GLN A 175 -4.94 -17.87 8.39
N GLU A 176 -5.93 -18.75 8.60
CA GLU A 176 -7.19 -18.41 9.23
C GLU A 176 -7.01 -18.18 10.74
N GLN A 177 -7.50 -17.03 11.23
CA GLN A 177 -7.99 -16.93 12.60
C GLN A 177 -9.31 -17.71 12.64
N ARG A 178 -9.53 -18.58 13.64
CA ARG A 178 -10.66 -19.53 13.78
C ARG A 178 -12.09 -18.95 13.65
N SER A 179 -12.23 -17.63 13.47
CA SER A 179 -13.49 -16.88 13.40
C SER A 179 -13.64 -16.00 12.14
N PHE A 180 -12.73 -16.11 11.16
CA PHE A 180 -12.82 -15.30 9.95
C PHE A 180 -13.82 -15.88 8.95
N ILE A 181 -14.90 -15.16 8.68
CA ILE A 181 -15.83 -15.47 7.58
C ILE A 181 -15.40 -14.63 6.38
N GLY A 182 -14.54 -15.22 5.54
CA GLY A 182 -14.37 -14.78 4.16
C GLY A 182 -15.47 -15.42 3.31
N ILE A 183 -16.14 -14.62 2.47
CA ILE A 183 -17.11 -15.12 1.48
C ILE A 183 -16.48 -15.02 0.09
#